data_AF-A0A0C3CAY8-F1
#
_entry.id   AF-A0A0C3CAY8-F1
#
_cell.length_a   1.000
_cell.length_b   1.000
_cell.length_c   1.000
_cell.angle_alpha   90.00
_cell.angle_beta   90.00
_cell.angle_gamma   90.00
#
_symmetry.space_group_name_H-M   'P 1'
#
loop_
_entity.id
_entity.type
_entity.pdbx_description
1 polymer ?
#
loop_
_entity_poly.entity_id
_entity_poly.type
_entity_poly.pdbx_seq_one_letter_code
_entity_poly.pdbx_strand_id
1 'polypeptide(L)'
;MVKGLRKLRTRHRKPVRNPSPQPSDSSHSDSETEEIPTAAEVERNRRNKTLGWEAQGHFVGPVDPAWFIDYYFNIQEIDKPSFPVGSSPTWTGLRENISKVDMRQYIIDGARRFLKDHVKESSGFVQGHSAEDSAPDDGSPSIIYYRDLLTPPRSKLDFSNVEYFVEAQTSQAFDPFVDNDDNDSDRYEYYPFEATADLRMTTRGQILAYCTTIARSQFRTHVFGVIILGNCARLFRWDPSSMVVTSLFDYTNQTDNYLAQFIWYYDNASPLTRGHDTSIEHISETQAYDFVGQEIAERVKAINPYHSHFCTMNIPDRENGEIQHSHLISYPPPCQPSSSFERMTRTVQAFDLETKEFVFVKDYWRDVAAEAEKEGDIYTLLEKHNIPNIAPFGNGNDIQCKVCSKDSEDSVLRPV
;
A
#
# COMPACT_ATOMS: atom_id res chain seq x y z
N MET A 1 64.78 -58.60 -69.26
CA MET A 1 65.33 -57.53 -70.12
C MET A 1 65.24 -56.20 -69.38
N VAL A 2 66.39 -55.55 -69.18
CA VAL A 2 66.60 -54.09 -69.19
C VAL A 2 65.97 -53.21 -68.09
N LYS A 3 66.86 -52.82 -67.15
CA LYS A 3 67.16 -51.46 -66.63
C LYS A 3 66.02 -50.59 -66.03
N GLY A 4 66.11 -50.32 -64.72
CA GLY A 4 67.03 -49.30 -64.17
C GLY A 4 66.62 -47.82 -64.23
N LEU A 5 66.59 -47.22 -63.03
CA LEU A 5 66.91 -45.81 -62.68
C LEU A 5 66.07 -44.66 -63.28
N ARG A 6 65.46 -43.82 -62.41
CA ARG A 6 66.05 -42.52 -61.99
C ARG A 6 65.20 -41.80 -60.92
N LYS A 7 65.93 -41.18 -59.99
CA LYS A 7 65.51 -40.30 -58.89
C LYS A 7 64.99 -38.92 -59.38
N LEU A 8 64.37 -38.21 -58.42
CA LEU A 8 64.31 -36.75 -58.21
C LEU A 8 63.27 -35.94 -59.00
N ARG A 9 62.27 -35.38 -58.31
CA ARG A 9 62.38 -34.06 -57.65
C ARG A 9 61.11 -33.73 -56.86
N THR A 10 61.31 -33.29 -55.63
CA THR A 10 60.32 -32.64 -54.78
C THR A 10 59.79 -31.36 -55.44
N ARG A 11 58.46 -31.23 -55.53
CA ARG A 11 57.78 -29.94 -55.68
C ARG A 11 56.66 -29.88 -54.66
N HIS A 12 56.79 -28.92 -53.75
CA HIS A 12 55.80 -28.56 -52.75
C HIS A 12 54.44 -28.29 -53.41
N ARG A 13 53.42 -29.08 -53.06
CA ARG A 13 52.02 -28.71 -53.23
C ARG A 13 51.53 -28.17 -51.89
N LYS A 14 51.25 -26.87 -51.86
CA LYS A 14 50.58 -26.19 -50.75
C LYS A 14 49.19 -26.81 -50.55
N PRO A 15 48.71 -26.96 -49.30
CA PRO A 15 47.40 -27.50 -49.02
C PRO A 15 46.30 -26.55 -49.51
N VAL A 16 45.30 -27.14 -50.16
CA VAL A 16 44.06 -26.50 -50.60
C VAL A 16 43.32 -25.98 -49.37
N ARG A 17 43.17 -24.66 -49.27
CA ARG A 17 42.31 -24.02 -48.27
C ARG A 17 40.87 -24.11 -48.75
N ASN A 18 40.01 -24.73 -47.93
CA ASN A 18 38.56 -24.64 -48.07
C ASN A 18 38.11 -23.17 -48.00
N PRO A 19 37.11 -22.77 -48.78
CA PRO A 19 36.58 -21.41 -48.76
C PRO A 19 35.90 -21.11 -47.42
N SER A 20 36.19 -19.93 -46.88
CA SER A 20 35.59 -19.37 -45.68
C SER A 20 34.07 -19.22 -45.85
N PRO A 21 33.24 -19.55 -44.85
CA PRO A 21 31.82 -19.21 -44.87
C PRO A 21 31.65 -17.70 -44.75
N GLN A 22 30.87 -17.10 -45.65
CA GLN A 22 30.31 -15.76 -45.45
C GLN A 22 29.24 -15.82 -44.35
N PRO A 23 29.10 -14.77 -43.51
CA PRO A 23 28.03 -14.71 -42.53
C PRO A 23 26.72 -14.36 -43.24
N SER A 24 25.69 -15.17 -43.03
CA SER A 24 24.32 -14.90 -43.45
C SER A 24 23.39 -15.02 -42.24
N ASP A 25 22.85 -13.87 -41.85
CA ASP A 25 21.68 -13.60 -41.01
C ASP A 25 21.39 -14.52 -39.83
N SER A 26 22.00 -14.18 -38.69
CA SER A 26 21.45 -14.48 -37.38
C SER A 26 20.40 -13.43 -37.00
N SER A 27 19.14 -13.85 -37.00
CA SER A 27 18.05 -13.19 -36.27
C SER A 27 18.54 -12.77 -34.88
N HIS A 28 18.50 -11.47 -34.60
CA HIS A 28 18.74 -10.96 -33.26
C HIS A 28 17.60 -11.45 -32.35
N SER A 29 17.83 -12.55 -31.64
CA SER A 29 17.16 -12.80 -30.38
C SER A 29 17.83 -11.87 -29.38
N ASP A 30 17.15 -10.80 -28.99
CA ASP A 30 17.53 -9.99 -27.86
C ASP A 30 17.57 -10.89 -26.62
N SER A 31 18.77 -11.35 -26.26
CA SER A 31 19.01 -11.93 -24.95
C SER A 31 19.01 -10.76 -23.97
N GLU A 32 17.85 -10.46 -23.38
CA GLU A 32 17.80 -9.72 -22.14
C GLU A 32 18.75 -10.44 -21.17
N THR A 33 19.85 -9.77 -20.82
CA THR A 33 20.68 -10.21 -19.72
C THR A 33 19.84 -10.10 -18.46
N GLU A 34 19.27 -11.22 -17.99
CA GLU A 34 18.67 -11.31 -16.66
C GLU A 34 19.75 -10.95 -15.65
N GLU A 35 19.67 -9.75 -15.09
CA GLU A 35 20.53 -9.33 -13.98
C GLU A 35 20.29 -10.29 -12.80
N ILE A 36 21.38 -10.84 -12.27
CA ILE A 36 21.30 -11.74 -11.12
C ILE A 36 20.86 -10.91 -9.91
N PRO A 37 19.74 -11.26 -9.24
CA PRO A 37 19.25 -10.50 -8.10
C PRO A 37 20.24 -10.54 -6.95
N THR A 38 20.34 -9.43 -6.24
CA THR A 38 21.19 -9.29 -5.05
C THR A 38 20.64 -10.12 -3.88
N ALA A 39 21.50 -10.42 -2.91
CA ALA A 39 21.09 -11.18 -1.72
C ALA A 39 19.96 -10.48 -0.94
N ALA A 40 19.95 -9.15 -0.93
CA ALA A 40 18.90 -8.36 -0.29
C ALA A 40 17.55 -8.50 -1.01
N GLU A 41 17.56 -8.45 -2.35
CA GLU A 41 16.36 -8.66 -3.18
C GLU A 41 15.81 -10.08 -3.03
N VAL A 42 16.70 -11.09 -3.00
CA VAL A 42 16.31 -12.49 -2.78
C VAL A 42 15.62 -12.66 -1.42
N GLU A 43 16.20 -12.14 -0.34
CA GLU A 43 15.59 -12.26 0.99
C GLU A 43 14.29 -11.47 1.11
N ARG A 44 14.21 -10.29 0.47
CA ARG A 44 12.97 -9.52 0.38
C ARG A 44 11.88 -10.28 -0.37
N ASN A 45 12.19 -10.85 -1.53
CA ASN A 45 11.23 -11.63 -2.31
C ASN A 45 10.77 -12.86 -1.53
N ARG A 46 11.67 -13.52 -0.79
CA ARG A 46 11.31 -14.63 0.13
C ARG A 46 10.33 -14.19 1.21
N ARG A 47 10.57 -13.04 1.85
CA ARG A 47 9.66 -12.46 2.86
C ARG A 47 8.31 -12.09 2.26
N ASN A 48 8.31 -11.39 1.12
CA ASN A 48 7.09 -11.00 0.43
C ASN A 48 6.27 -12.22 -0.02
N LYS A 49 6.91 -13.25 -0.55
CA LYS A 49 6.22 -14.50 -0.90
C LYS A 49 5.57 -15.15 0.33
N THR A 50 6.29 -15.18 1.46
CA THR A 50 5.78 -15.72 2.73
C THR A 50 4.56 -14.92 3.21
N LEU A 51 4.67 -13.59 3.21
CA LEU A 51 3.56 -12.70 3.57
C LEU A 51 2.35 -12.86 2.64
N GLY A 52 2.61 -12.98 1.33
CA GLY A 52 1.58 -13.25 0.34
C GLY A 52 0.86 -14.56 0.61
N TRP A 53 1.57 -15.61 1.04
CA TRP A 53 0.98 -16.89 1.42
C TRP A 53 0.17 -16.81 2.72
N GLU A 54 0.71 -16.17 3.77
CA GLU A 54 0.05 -16.02 5.08
C GLU A 54 -1.25 -15.21 5.01
N ALA A 55 -1.36 -14.33 4.01
CA ALA A 55 -2.54 -13.49 3.78
C ALA A 55 -3.74 -14.19 3.11
N GLN A 56 -3.62 -15.47 2.76
CA GLN A 56 -4.69 -16.21 2.07
C GLN A 56 -6.02 -16.16 2.85
N GLY A 57 -7.12 -15.92 2.13
CA GLY A 57 -8.47 -15.79 2.68
C GLY A 57 -8.85 -14.38 3.16
N HIS A 58 -7.94 -13.40 3.08
CA HIS A 58 -8.21 -12.02 3.47
C HIS A 58 -8.55 -11.08 2.30
N PHE A 59 -8.75 -11.61 1.09
CA PHE A 59 -9.02 -10.81 -0.10
C PHE A 59 -10.48 -10.95 -0.55
N VAL A 60 -11.12 -9.81 -0.82
CA VAL A 60 -12.50 -9.73 -1.29
C VAL A 60 -12.50 -9.17 -2.70
N GLY A 61 -12.93 -9.98 -3.67
CA GLY A 61 -13.00 -9.57 -5.05
C GLY A 61 -13.25 -10.74 -6.02
N PRO A 62 -13.30 -10.45 -7.33
CA PRO A 62 -13.20 -9.10 -7.88
C PRO A 62 -14.50 -8.30 -7.68
N VAL A 63 -14.39 -7.02 -7.29
CA VAL A 63 -15.54 -6.09 -7.28
C VAL A 63 -15.53 -5.18 -8.51
N ASP A 64 -16.68 -4.69 -8.94
CA ASP A 64 -16.76 -3.77 -10.07
C ASP A 64 -16.02 -2.44 -9.76
N PRO A 65 -15.17 -1.90 -10.66
CA PRO A 65 -14.44 -0.65 -10.42
C PRO A 65 -15.33 0.58 -10.22
N ALA A 66 -16.47 0.65 -10.91
CA ALA A 66 -17.42 1.75 -10.74
C ALA A 66 -18.08 1.67 -9.36
N TRP A 67 -18.49 0.46 -8.94
CA TRP A 67 -18.99 0.20 -7.60
C TRP A 67 -17.96 0.56 -6.53
N PHE A 68 -16.70 0.15 -6.70
CA PHE A 68 -15.63 0.47 -5.74
C PHE A 68 -15.49 1.98 -5.53
N ILE A 69 -15.45 2.75 -6.63
CA ILE A 69 -15.34 4.20 -6.58
C ILE A 69 -16.60 4.82 -5.96
N ASP A 70 -17.79 4.36 -6.34
CA ASP A 70 -19.05 4.87 -5.81
C ASP A 70 -19.20 4.59 -4.31
N TYR A 71 -18.94 3.36 -3.90
CA TYR A 71 -19.09 2.92 -2.53
C TYR A 71 -18.16 3.67 -1.58
N TYR A 72 -16.86 3.76 -1.92
CA TYR A 72 -15.87 4.34 -1.02
C TYR A 72 -15.76 5.86 -1.08
N PHE A 73 -16.17 6.51 -2.17
CA PHE A 73 -16.06 7.98 -2.30
C PHE A 73 -17.41 8.70 -2.35
N ASN A 74 -18.50 8.08 -2.84
CA ASN A 74 -19.76 8.81 -3.09
C ASN A 74 -20.78 8.70 -1.97
N ILE A 75 -20.79 7.59 -1.23
CA ILE A 75 -21.77 7.35 -0.16
C ILE A 75 -21.56 8.27 1.06
N GLN A 76 -20.40 8.94 1.16
CA GLN A 76 -19.94 9.57 2.39
C GLN A 76 -19.76 11.10 2.30
N GLU A 77 -19.75 11.69 1.09
CA GLU A 77 -19.39 13.11 0.90
C GLU A 77 -20.59 13.96 0.48
N ILE A 78 -20.96 14.91 1.35
CA ILE A 78 -22.08 15.84 1.14
C ILE A 78 -21.78 16.80 -0.04
N ASP A 79 -20.52 17.21 -0.20
CA ASP A 79 -20.06 18.19 -1.20
C ASP A 79 -19.08 17.57 -2.21
N LYS A 80 -19.49 16.45 -2.83
CA LYS A 80 -18.68 15.77 -3.83
C LYS A 80 -18.51 16.64 -5.11
N PRO A 81 -17.28 16.92 -5.55
CA PRO A 81 -17.06 17.62 -6.81
C PRO A 81 -17.29 16.68 -8.00
N SER A 82 -17.98 17.18 -9.02
CA SER A 82 -18.18 16.44 -10.27
C SER A 82 -16.83 16.14 -10.93
N PHE A 83 -16.65 14.89 -11.36
CA PHE A 83 -15.50 14.53 -12.19
C PHE A 83 -15.52 15.38 -13.48
N PRO A 84 -14.42 16.03 -13.88
CA PRO A 84 -14.37 16.87 -15.06
C PRO A 84 -14.48 16.02 -16.34
N VAL A 85 -15.71 15.81 -16.82
CA VAL A 85 -15.99 15.08 -18.06
C VAL A 85 -15.45 15.90 -19.25
N GLY A 86 -14.47 15.35 -19.98
CA GLY A 86 -13.87 15.98 -21.17
C GLY A 86 -12.38 16.32 -21.04
N SER A 87 -11.79 16.27 -19.85
CA SER A 87 -10.33 16.18 -19.70
C SER A 87 -9.89 14.77 -20.08
N SER A 88 -9.84 14.48 -21.38
CA SER A 88 -9.46 13.16 -21.87
C SER A 88 -8.06 12.84 -21.35
N PRO A 89 -7.89 11.82 -20.49
CA PRO A 89 -6.55 11.39 -20.19
C PRO A 89 -5.98 10.83 -21.48
N THR A 90 -4.94 11.48 -22.00
CA THR A 90 -4.02 10.77 -22.86
C THR A 90 -3.15 9.89 -21.96
N TRP A 91 -3.77 8.85 -21.36
CA TRP A 91 -3.10 7.58 -21.05
C TRP A 91 -2.75 6.82 -22.37
N THR A 92 -3.12 7.42 -23.51
CA THR A 92 -2.69 7.07 -24.87
C THR A 92 -1.20 7.34 -25.06
N GLY A 93 -0.40 6.28 -25.11
CA GLY A 93 1.05 6.40 -25.25
C GLY A 93 1.83 5.22 -24.70
N LEU A 94 1.22 4.40 -23.85
CA LEU A 94 1.72 3.09 -23.49
C LEU A 94 1.78 2.22 -24.75
N ARG A 95 2.97 2.08 -25.31
CA ARG A 95 3.28 1.12 -26.36
C ARG A 95 3.56 -0.22 -25.69
N GLU A 96 3.31 -1.32 -26.40
CA GLU A 96 3.88 -2.62 -26.04
C GLU A 96 5.39 -2.46 -25.80
N ASN A 97 5.91 -3.05 -24.73
CA ASN A 97 7.34 -3.04 -24.34
C ASN A 97 7.90 -1.69 -23.85
N ILE A 98 7.11 -0.87 -23.13
CA ILE A 98 7.65 0.28 -22.39
C ILE A 98 8.54 -0.19 -21.22
N SER A 99 9.63 0.54 -20.93
CA SER A 99 10.45 0.25 -19.75
C SER A 99 9.67 0.57 -18.46
N LYS A 100 9.98 -0.12 -17.35
CA LYS A 100 9.37 0.17 -16.03
C LYS A 100 9.61 1.61 -15.59
N VAL A 101 10.74 2.22 -15.96
CA VAL A 101 11.07 3.62 -15.67
C VAL A 101 10.13 4.56 -16.42
N ASP A 102 9.99 4.38 -17.74
CA ASP A 102 9.15 5.22 -18.57
C ASP A 102 7.66 5.07 -18.22
N MET A 103 7.23 3.84 -17.91
CA MET A 103 5.89 3.56 -17.41
C MET A 103 5.58 4.39 -16.16
N ARG A 104 6.48 4.40 -15.17
CA ARG A 104 6.29 5.19 -13.93
C ARG A 104 6.15 6.68 -14.23
N GLN A 105 7.04 7.22 -15.05
CA GLN A 105 7.01 8.64 -15.41
C GLN A 105 5.71 9.00 -16.14
N TYR A 106 5.25 8.13 -17.04
CA TYR A 106 4.01 8.31 -17.77
C TYR A 106 2.77 8.35 -16.86
N ILE A 107 2.70 7.41 -15.90
CA ILE A 107 1.63 7.38 -14.90
C ILE A 107 1.64 8.67 -14.07
N ILE A 108 2.81 9.12 -13.61
CA ILE A 108 2.97 10.37 -12.84
C ILE A 108 2.43 11.56 -13.63
N ASP A 109 2.83 11.70 -14.90
CA ASP A 109 2.44 12.86 -15.72
C ASP A 109 0.95 12.86 -16.08
N GLY A 110 0.35 11.69 -16.28
CA GLY A 110 -1.09 11.54 -16.45
C GLY A 110 -1.86 11.87 -15.18
N ALA A 111 -1.40 11.35 -14.03
CA ALA A 111 -2.07 11.50 -12.74
C ALA A 111 -2.09 12.95 -12.25
N ARG A 112 -1.00 13.71 -12.47
CA ARG A 112 -0.90 15.16 -12.11
C ARG A 112 -2.00 16.04 -12.72
N ARG A 113 -2.60 15.62 -13.83
CA ARG A 113 -3.67 16.38 -14.49
C ARG A 113 -4.99 16.38 -13.72
N PHE A 114 -5.16 15.41 -12.83
CA PHE A 114 -6.38 15.20 -12.04
C PHE A 114 -6.24 15.67 -10.59
N LEU A 115 -5.12 16.30 -10.23
CA LEU A 115 -4.95 16.97 -8.93
C LEU A 115 -5.58 18.36 -8.95
N LYS A 116 -6.09 18.83 -7.81
CA LYS A 116 -6.58 20.22 -7.65
C LYS A 116 -5.46 21.23 -7.93
N ASP A 117 -5.80 22.37 -8.54
CA ASP A 117 -4.79 23.37 -8.96
C ASP A 117 -3.90 23.89 -7.81
N HIS A 118 -4.47 24.14 -6.63
CA HIS A 118 -3.72 24.58 -5.44
C HIS A 118 -2.89 23.47 -4.78
N VAL A 119 -3.17 22.21 -5.13
CA VAL A 119 -2.50 21.01 -4.60
C VAL A 119 -1.29 20.64 -5.45
N LYS A 120 -1.22 21.07 -6.72
CA LYS A 120 -0.13 20.74 -7.67
C LYS A 120 1.27 21.22 -7.26
N GLU A 121 1.36 22.24 -6.41
CA GLU A 121 2.65 22.82 -5.97
C GLU A 121 3.17 22.21 -4.65
N SER A 122 2.28 21.70 -3.80
CA SER A 122 2.60 21.12 -2.48
C SER A 122 2.36 19.61 -2.38
N SER A 123 1.72 19.00 -3.38
CA SER A 123 1.37 17.58 -3.38
C SER A 123 1.77 16.98 -4.69
N GLY A 124 2.13 15.70 -4.67
CA GLY A 124 2.63 15.11 -5.89
C GLY A 124 2.89 13.63 -5.83
N PHE A 125 2.80 13.05 -7.01
CA PHE A 125 3.35 11.75 -7.30
C PHE A 125 4.86 11.86 -7.46
N VAL A 126 5.58 11.06 -6.68
CA VAL A 126 7.03 10.91 -6.77
C VAL A 126 7.38 9.45 -7.03
N GLN A 127 8.49 9.21 -7.71
CA GLN A 127 9.03 7.86 -7.85
C GLN A 127 9.56 7.41 -6.48
N GLY A 128 9.18 6.21 -6.03
CA GLY A 128 9.66 5.69 -4.75
C GLY A 128 11.14 5.30 -4.76
N HIS A 129 11.72 5.08 -5.94
CA HIS A 129 13.14 4.80 -6.12
C HIS A 129 13.85 6.06 -6.61
N SER A 130 14.53 6.79 -5.73
CA SER A 130 15.36 7.94 -6.15
C SER A 130 16.60 7.45 -6.89
N ALA A 131 16.87 8.04 -8.05
CA ALA A 131 17.90 7.64 -9.02
C ALA A 131 19.37 7.82 -8.57
N GLU A 132 19.65 8.23 -7.33
CA GLU A 132 21.03 8.54 -6.88
C GLU A 132 21.52 7.72 -5.67
N ASP A 133 20.65 6.94 -5.01
CA ASP A 133 21.03 6.04 -3.91
C ASP A 133 20.64 4.60 -4.27
N SER A 134 21.19 4.08 -5.37
CA SER A 134 21.03 2.69 -5.76
C SER A 134 21.87 1.77 -4.87
N ALA A 135 21.38 1.53 -3.65
CA ALA A 135 21.30 0.14 -3.22
C ALA A 135 20.18 -0.53 -4.07
N PRO A 136 20.35 -1.78 -4.50
CA PRO A 136 19.34 -2.49 -5.28
C PRO A 136 18.01 -2.48 -4.51
N ASP A 137 17.00 -1.85 -5.10
CA ASP A 137 15.58 -2.00 -4.80
C ASP A 137 15.26 -2.16 -3.29
N ASP A 138 15.17 -1.04 -2.56
CA ASP A 138 14.95 -0.98 -1.11
C ASP A 138 13.57 -1.48 -0.62
N GLY A 139 12.70 -1.90 -1.55
CA GLY A 139 11.34 -2.30 -1.22
C GLY A 139 10.41 -1.12 -1.04
N SER A 140 10.65 -0.01 -1.73
CA SER A 140 9.69 1.10 -1.88
C SER A 140 8.63 0.79 -2.94
N PRO A 141 7.41 1.37 -2.85
CA PRO A 141 6.45 1.34 -3.95
C PRO A 141 6.97 2.05 -5.20
N SER A 142 6.48 1.64 -6.37
CA SER A 142 6.90 2.26 -7.64
C SER A 142 6.65 3.77 -7.70
N ILE A 143 5.47 4.22 -7.28
CA ILE A 143 5.05 5.63 -7.24
C ILE A 143 4.29 5.88 -5.93
N ILE A 144 4.48 7.05 -5.36
CA ILE A 144 3.97 7.41 -4.05
C ILE A 144 3.27 8.75 -4.16
N TYR A 145 2.05 8.84 -3.63
CA TYR A 145 1.31 10.09 -3.54
C TYR A 145 1.49 10.71 -2.16
N TYR A 146 2.01 11.93 -2.14
CA TYR A 146 2.08 12.78 -0.96
C TYR A 146 1.11 13.95 -1.11
N ARG A 147 0.55 14.38 0.02
CA ARG A 147 -0.30 15.56 0.09
C ARG A 147 0.30 16.61 1.04
N ASP A 148 0.20 17.87 0.64
CA ASP A 148 0.58 19.06 1.42
C ASP A 148 2.03 19.08 1.94
N LEU A 149 2.94 18.41 1.23
CA LEU A 149 4.38 18.54 1.41
C LEU A 149 4.90 19.84 0.79
N LEU A 150 5.23 20.81 1.65
CA LEU A 150 5.94 22.03 1.26
C LEU A 150 7.29 21.73 0.56
N THR A 151 7.85 20.52 0.69
CA THR A 151 9.02 20.06 -0.06
C THR A 151 9.01 18.53 -0.19
N PRO A 152 9.16 17.94 -1.40
CA PRO A 152 9.28 16.49 -1.56
C PRO A 152 10.53 15.96 -0.83
N PRO A 153 10.50 14.76 -0.23
CA PRO A 153 11.66 14.16 0.43
C PRO A 153 12.80 13.99 -0.58
N ARG A 154 14.00 14.48 -0.26
CA ARG A 154 15.14 14.53 -1.20
C ARG A 154 15.93 13.23 -1.34
N SER A 155 15.77 12.23 -0.47
CA SER A 155 16.51 10.96 -0.60
C SER A 155 16.00 9.75 0.20
N LYS A 156 15.01 9.90 1.09
CA LYS A 156 14.45 8.77 1.84
C LYS A 156 12.92 8.79 1.80
N LEU A 157 12.33 7.66 1.45
CA LEU A 157 10.90 7.43 1.55
C LEU A 157 10.42 7.64 2.99
N ASP A 158 9.48 8.57 3.16
CA ASP A 158 8.86 8.88 4.44
C ASP A 158 7.40 8.39 4.48
N PHE A 159 7.20 7.17 4.97
CA PHE A 159 5.88 6.56 5.15
C PHE A 159 4.98 7.31 6.13
N SER A 160 5.47 8.28 6.91
CA SER A 160 4.64 9.08 7.82
C SER A 160 3.75 10.10 7.10
N ASN A 161 4.01 10.37 5.83
CA ASN A 161 3.26 11.33 5.01
C ASN A 161 2.62 10.72 3.75
N VAL A 162 2.76 9.40 3.55
CA VAL A 162 2.22 8.71 2.38
C VAL A 162 0.70 8.61 2.48
N GLU A 163 -0.01 9.11 1.47
CA GLU A 163 -1.47 9.00 1.39
C GLU A 163 -1.90 7.67 0.77
N TYR A 164 -1.36 7.35 -0.40
CA TYR A 164 -1.50 6.05 -1.07
C TYR A 164 -0.32 5.80 -2.01
N PHE A 165 -0.24 4.59 -2.54
CA PHE A 165 0.81 4.17 -3.46
C PHE A 165 0.26 3.59 -4.75
N VAL A 166 1.08 3.62 -5.79
CA VAL A 166 0.86 2.92 -7.05
C VAL A 166 2.03 1.99 -7.29
N GLU A 167 1.76 0.70 -7.40
CA GLU A 167 2.74 -0.29 -7.80
C GLU A 167 2.65 -0.52 -9.31
N ALA A 168 3.77 -0.42 -10.03
CA ALA A 168 3.79 -0.48 -11.49
C ALA A 168 4.55 -1.72 -11.96
N GLN A 169 3.84 -2.60 -12.66
CA GLN A 169 4.38 -3.80 -13.28
C GLN A 169 4.09 -3.77 -14.78
N THR A 170 5.07 -4.20 -15.58
CA THR A 170 5.01 -4.09 -17.04
C THR A 170 4.09 -5.10 -17.71
N SER A 171 3.63 -6.10 -16.96
CA SER A 171 2.84 -7.23 -17.47
C SER A 171 1.82 -7.73 -16.45
N GLN A 172 0.73 -8.32 -16.94
CA GLN A 172 -0.28 -9.00 -16.12
C GLN A 172 0.25 -10.29 -15.47
N ALA A 173 1.42 -10.80 -15.87
CA ALA A 173 2.07 -11.95 -15.20
C ALA A 173 2.39 -11.68 -13.71
N PHE A 174 2.38 -10.42 -13.29
CA PHE A 174 2.57 -9.98 -11.90
C PHE A 174 1.26 -9.73 -11.16
N ASP A 175 0.09 -9.94 -11.78
CA ASP A 175 -1.21 -9.67 -11.16
C ASP A 175 -1.42 -10.59 -9.95
N PRO A 176 -1.54 -10.09 -8.71
CA PRO A 176 -1.74 -10.95 -7.56
C PRO A 176 -3.11 -11.66 -7.52
N PHE A 177 -4.03 -11.34 -8.42
CA PHE A 177 -5.41 -11.82 -8.42
C PHE A 177 -5.83 -12.40 -9.77
N VAL A 178 -6.89 -13.22 -9.75
CA VAL A 178 -7.47 -13.88 -10.92
C VAL A 178 -8.94 -13.53 -11.01
N ASP A 179 -9.39 -12.95 -12.12
CA ASP A 179 -10.82 -12.67 -12.31
C ASP A 179 -11.54 -13.95 -12.73
N ASN A 180 -12.83 -14.09 -12.37
CA ASN A 180 -13.59 -15.34 -12.44
C ASN A 180 -13.55 -16.08 -13.80
N ASP A 181 -13.27 -15.38 -14.90
CA ASP A 181 -13.29 -15.90 -16.28
C ASP A 181 -11.96 -16.46 -16.81
N ASP A 182 -10.86 -16.37 -16.07
CA ASP A 182 -9.59 -16.96 -16.52
C ASP A 182 -9.58 -18.49 -16.38
N ASN A 183 -9.46 -19.23 -17.50
CA ASN A 183 -9.15 -20.68 -17.51
C ASN A 183 -7.73 -20.99 -16.98
N ASP A 184 -7.16 -20.10 -16.17
CA ASP A 184 -5.81 -20.18 -15.65
C ASP A 184 -5.74 -21.25 -14.56
N SER A 185 -4.74 -22.13 -14.68
CA SER A 185 -4.47 -23.20 -13.71
C SER A 185 -3.93 -22.67 -12.38
N ASP A 186 -3.67 -21.36 -12.30
CA ASP A 186 -3.06 -20.69 -11.17
C ASP A 186 -4.08 -20.13 -10.16
N ARG A 187 -4.96 -21.01 -9.67
CA ARG A 187 -5.99 -20.66 -8.67
C ARG A 187 -5.89 -21.58 -7.46
N TYR A 188 -6.01 -21.01 -6.26
CA TYR A 188 -6.17 -21.81 -5.06
C TYR A 188 -7.62 -22.33 -4.96
N GLU A 189 -7.79 -23.61 -4.62
CA GLU A 189 -9.12 -24.25 -4.59
C GLU A 189 -10.09 -23.55 -3.62
N TYR A 190 -9.60 -23.13 -2.46
CA TYR A 190 -10.42 -22.47 -1.43
C TYR A 190 -10.55 -20.97 -1.62
N TYR A 191 -9.64 -20.34 -2.37
CA TYR A 191 -9.58 -18.89 -2.58
C TYR A 191 -9.38 -18.62 -4.08
N PRO A 192 -10.43 -18.76 -4.90
CA PRO A 192 -10.30 -18.78 -6.36
C PRO A 192 -9.91 -17.43 -6.97
N PHE A 193 -10.13 -16.34 -6.24
CA PHE A 193 -9.70 -14.98 -6.63
C PHE A 193 -8.18 -14.76 -6.43
N GLU A 194 -7.54 -15.60 -5.63
CA GLU A 194 -6.16 -15.46 -5.23
C GLU A 194 -5.22 -16.29 -6.09
N ALA A 195 -4.31 -15.61 -6.79
CA ALA A 195 -3.30 -16.27 -7.60
C ALA A 195 -2.25 -16.99 -6.73
N THR A 196 -1.75 -18.13 -7.22
CA THR A 196 -0.82 -18.98 -6.47
C THR A 196 0.59 -19.04 -7.03
N ALA A 197 0.86 -18.45 -8.19
CA ALA A 197 2.20 -18.46 -8.77
C ALA A 197 3.15 -17.64 -7.90
N ASP A 198 4.38 -18.12 -7.76
CA ASP A 198 5.42 -17.52 -6.91
C ASP A 198 5.59 -16.01 -7.14
N LEU A 199 5.58 -15.57 -8.40
CA LEU A 199 5.72 -14.17 -8.77
C LEU A 199 4.55 -13.33 -8.28
N ARG A 200 3.33 -13.81 -8.49
CA ARG A 200 2.06 -13.15 -8.14
C ARG A 200 1.89 -13.06 -6.62
N MET A 201 2.24 -14.14 -5.89
CA MET A 201 2.30 -14.13 -4.42
C MET A 201 3.36 -13.16 -3.88
N THR A 202 4.51 -13.05 -4.56
CA THR A 202 5.55 -12.08 -4.18
C THR A 202 5.03 -10.65 -4.33
N THR A 203 4.37 -10.32 -5.45
CA THR A 203 3.73 -9.02 -5.66
C THR A 203 2.64 -8.75 -4.62
N ARG A 204 1.83 -9.74 -4.28
CA ARG A 204 0.80 -9.63 -3.23
C ARG A 204 1.39 -9.25 -1.88
N GLY A 205 2.42 -9.97 -1.42
CA GLY A 205 3.07 -9.64 -0.17
C GLY A 205 3.79 -8.29 -0.19
N GLN A 206 4.31 -7.87 -1.35
CA GLN A 206 4.89 -6.54 -1.51
C GLN A 206 3.85 -5.43 -1.29
N ILE A 207 2.66 -5.54 -1.90
CA ILE A 207 1.53 -4.62 -1.68
C ILE A 207 1.15 -4.57 -0.19
N LEU A 208 1.03 -5.73 0.45
CA LEU A 208 0.70 -5.81 1.88
C LEU A 208 1.76 -5.17 2.77
N ALA A 209 3.04 -5.35 2.44
CA ALA A 209 4.13 -4.69 3.15
C ALA A 209 4.01 -3.17 3.09
N TYR A 210 3.59 -2.60 1.94
CA TYR A 210 3.34 -1.17 1.80
C TYR A 210 2.16 -0.70 2.65
N CYS A 211 1.01 -1.36 2.53
CA CYS A 211 -0.18 -1.07 3.33
C CYS A 211 0.13 -1.08 4.83
N THR A 212 0.81 -2.14 5.29
CA THR A 212 1.21 -2.31 6.68
C THR A 212 2.19 -1.23 7.13
N THR A 213 3.14 -0.86 6.29
CA THR A 213 4.13 0.18 6.64
C THR A 213 3.48 1.56 6.75
N ILE A 214 2.60 1.92 5.81
CA ILE A 214 1.81 3.17 5.89
C ILE A 214 0.99 3.19 7.17
N ALA A 215 0.26 2.11 7.42
CA ALA A 215 -0.57 1.99 8.61
C ALA A 215 0.28 2.02 9.88
N ARG A 216 1.49 1.46 9.94
CA ARG A 216 2.35 1.57 11.13
C ARG A 216 2.89 2.99 11.35
N SER A 217 3.10 3.73 10.27
CA SER A 217 3.71 5.05 10.28
C SER A 217 2.72 6.20 10.48
N GLN A 218 1.41 5.92 10.51
CA GLN A 218 0.32 6.90 10.64
C GLN A 218 -0.86 6.28 11.40
N PHE A 219 -1.79 7.05 11.95
CA PHE A 219 -3.04 6.48 12.46
C PHE A 219 -4.05 6.36 11.30
N ARG A 220 -4.35 5.12 10.91
CA ARG A 220 -5.08 4.80 9.68
C ARG A 220 -6.21 3.82 9.96
N THR A 221 -7.39 4.12 9.42
CA THR A 221 -8.54 3.21 9.39
C THR A 221 -8.51 2.29 8.17
N HIS A 222 -7.94 2.74 7.06
CA HIS A 222 -7.68 1.92 5.88
C HIS A 222 -6.59 2.57 5.03
N VAL A 223 -6.09 1.85 4.03
CA VAL A 223 -5.11 2.33 3.05
C VAL A 223 -5.61 1.96 1.67
N PHE A 224 -5.66 2.94 0.78
CA PHE A 224 -5.91 2.67 -0.64
C PHE A 224 -4.59 2.43 -1.37
N GLY A 225 -4.67 1.77 -2.50
CA GLY A 225 -3.58 1.75 -3.47
C GLY A 225 -4.04 1.28 -4.83
N VAL A 226 -3.11 1.33 -5.77
CA VAL A 226 -3.31 0.95 -7.16
C VAL A 226 -2.19 0.00 -7.56
N ILE A 227 -2.52 -1.04 -8.33
CA ILE A 227 -1.51 -1.77 -9.09
C ILE A 227 -1.78 -1.56 -10.58
N ILE A 228 -0.73 -1.19 -11.31
CA ILE A 228 -0.69 -1.08 -12.76
C ILE A 228 -0.01 -2.33 -13.32
N LEU A 229 -0.63 -2.95 -14.32
CA LEU A 229 -0.26 -4.20 -14.96
C LEU A 229 -0.30 -4.01 -16.48
N GLY A 230 0.78 -3.49 -17.05
CA GLY A 230 0.80 -3.10 -18.47
C GLY A 230 -0.13 -1.93 -18.75
N ASN A 231 -1.20 -2.16 -19.52
CA ASN A 231 -2.27 -1.20 -19.81
C ASN A 231 -3.50 -1.35 -18.89
N CYS A 232 -3.47 -2.30 -17.96
CA CYS A 232 -4.56 -2.57 -17.04
C CYS A 232 -4.21 -2.16 -15.61
N ALA A 233 -5.21 -2.03 -14.76
CA ALA A 233 -5.05 -1.66 -13.37
C ALA A 233 -6.06 -2.37 -12.48
N ARG A 234 -5.74 -2.44 -11.19
CA ARG A 234 -6.69 -2.74 -10.10
C ARG A 234 -6.60 -1.65 -9.04
N LEU A 235 -7.73 -1.30 -8.47
CA LEU A 235 -7.81 -0.49 -7.25
C LEU A 235 -7.99 -1.43 -6.06
N PHE A 236 -7.44 -1.07 -4.91
CA PHE A 236 -7.69 -1.79 -3.68
C PHE A 236 -7.82 -0.87 -2.48
N ARG A 237 -8.62 -1.33 -1.51
CA ARG A 237 -8.75 -0.76 -0.16
C ARG A 237 -8.39 -1.86 0.83
N TRP A 238 -7.35 -1.64 1.62
CA TRP A 238 -6.91 -2.54 2.67
C TRP A 238 -7.23 -1.94 4.04
N ASP A 239 -7.72 -2.78 4.94
CA ASP A 239 -7.65 -2.58 6.38
C ASP A 239 -7.14 -3.88 7.03
N PRO A 240 -6.82 -3.89 8.33
CA PRO A 240 -6.28 -5.09 8.98
C PRO A 240 -7.22 -6.31 9.01
N SER A 241 -8.47 -6.18 8.57
CA SER A 241 -9.40 -7.30 8.45
C SER A 241 -9.32 -7.94 7.06
N SER A 242 -9.31 -7.12 6.01
CA SER A 242 -9.32 -7.60 4.62
C SER A 242 -8.81 -6.58 3.60
N MET A 243 -8.57 -7.03 2.38
CA MET A 243 -8.32 -6.19 1.22
C MET A 243 -9.41 -6.39 0.16
N VAL A 244 -10.16 -5.33 -0.13
CA VAL A 244 -11.15 -5.30 -1.21
C VAL A 244 -10.44 -4.88 -2.49
N VAL A 245 -10.61 -5.64 -3.57
CA VAL A 245 -9.89 -5.46 -4.84
C VAL A 245 -10.85 -5.48 -6.02
N THR A 246 -10.68 -4.53 -6.93
CA THR A 246 -11.50 -4.48 -8.15
C THR A 246 -11.17 -5.61 -9.13
N SER A 247 -12.07 -5.90 -10.06
CA SER A 247 -11.72 -6.56 -11.31
C SER A 247 -10.62 -5.79 -12.05
N LEU A 248 -9.90 -6.47 -12.92
CA LEU A 248 -8.92 -5.87 -13.79
C LEU A 248 -9.63 -4.95 -14.80
N PHE A 249 -9.15 -3.72 -14.98
CA PHE A 249 -9.71 -2.80 -15.96
C PHE A 249 -8.63 -2.11 -16.79
N ASP A 250 -8.93 -1.84 -18.06
CA ASP A 250 -8.06 -1.05 -18.93
C ASP A 250 -8.15 0.42 -18.52
N TYR A 251 -7.11 0.94 -17.87
CA TYR A 251 -7.09 2.34 -17.42
C TYR A 251 -6.84 3.32 -18.57
N THR A 252 -6.49 2.83 -19.77
CA THR A 252 -6.35 3.64 -20.98
C THR A 252 -7.67 3.90 -21.68
N ASN A 253 -8.74 3.17 -21.31
CA ASN A 253 -10.09 3.38 -21.81
C ASN A 253 -10.66 4.74 -21.37
N GLN A 254 -10.84 5.63 -22.36
CA GLN A 254 -11.33 6.99 -22.18
C GLN A 254 -12.84 7.09 -21.91
N THR A 255 -13.58 6.00 -22.03
CA THR A 255 -15.02 5.97 -21.73
C THR A 255 -15.23 5.96 -20.23
N ASP A 256 -14.56 5.03 -19.54
CA ASP A 256 -14.80 4.77 -18.12
C ASP A 256 -13.85 5.55 -17.22
N ASN A 257 -12.59 5.76 -17.60
CA ASN A 257 -11.61 6.56 -16.86
C ASN A 257 -11.45 6.22 -15.36
N TYR A 258 -11.64 4.96 -14.95
CA TYR A 258 -11.67 4.58 -13.52
C TYR A 258 -10.43 5.01 -12.73
N LEU A 259 -9.23 4.91 -13.29
CA LEU A 259 -8.01 5.38 -12.63
C LEU A 259 -8.01 6.90 -12.41
N ALA A 260 -8.44 7.67 -13.41
CA ALA A 260 -8.53 9.12 -13.29
C ALA A 260 -9.63 9.54 -12.31
N GLN A 261 -10.77 8.83 -12.31
CA GLN A 261 -11.84 9.02 -11.34
C GLN A 261 -11.35 8.75 -9.92
N PHE A 262 -10.64 7.65 -9.68
CA PHE A 262 -10.04 7.34 -8.38
C PHE A 262 -9.10 8.46 -7.91
N ILE A 263 -8.15 8.89 -8.76
CA ILE A 263 -7.21 9.97 -8.41
C ILE A 263 -7.96 11.26 -8.08
N TRP A 264 -8.93 11.65 -8.91
CA TRP A 264 -9.73 12.84 -8.70
C TRP A 264 -10.51 12.76 -7.39
N TYR A 265 -11.28 11.69 -7.18
CA TYR A 265 -12.10 11.58 -5.98
C TYR A 265 -11.27 11.44 -4.72
N TYR A 266 -10.18 10.66 -4.75
CA TYR A 266 -9.26 10.57 -3.62
C TYR A 266 -8.66 11.94 -3.26
N ASP A 267 -8.19 12.71 -4.26
CA ASP A 267 -7.65 14.05 -4.01
C ASP A 267 -8.72 15.03 -3.51
N ASN A 268 -9.98 14.84 -3.90
CA ASN A 268 -11.07 15.69 -3.44
C ASN A 268 -11.64 15.25 -2.08
N ALA A 269 -11.36 14.03 -1.65
CA ALA A 269 -11.99 13.43 -0.49
C ALA A 269 -11.49 13.97 0.85
N SER A 270 -12.30 13.87 1.90
CA SER A 270 -11.94 14.24 3.28
C SER A 270 -10.87 13.31 3.88
N PRO A 271 -10.10 13.73 4.91
CA PRO A 271 -9.13 12.85 5.58
C PRO A 271 -9.75 11.52 6.06
N LEU A 272 -10.98 11.58 6.60
CA LEU A 272 -11.75 10.40 7.02
C LEU A 272 -11.98 9.44 5.86
N THR A 273 -12.51 9.93 4.74
CA THR A 273 -12.74 9.15 3.51
C THR A 273 -11.44 8.52 3.00
N ARG A 274 -10.36 9.29 3.04
CA ARG A 274 -9.02 8.84 2.61
C ARG A 274 -8.45 7.77 3.54
N GLY A 275 -8.99 7.58 4.74
CA GLY A 275 -8.61 6.52 5.69
C GLY A 275 -7.74 6.99 6.85
N HIS A 276 -7.69 8.29 7.12
CA HIS A 276 -7.04 8.82 8.33
C HIS A 276 -7.96 8.65 9.53
N ASP A 277 -7.38 8.25 10.65
CA ASP A 277 -8.09 8.29 11.93
C ASP A 277 -8.18 9.75 12.41
N THR A 278 -9.35 10.36 12.21
CA THR A 278 -9.60 11.75 12.58
C THR A 278 -9.81 11.96 14.09
N SER A 279 -9.76 10.90 14.90
CA SER A 279 -9.67 11.04 16.35
C SER A 279 -8.31 11.55 16.81
N ILE A 280 -7.29 11.49 15.93
CA ILE A 280 -5.93 11.92 16.19
C ILE A 280 -5.62 13.22 15.45
N GLU A 281 -5.05 14.19 16.16
CA GLU A 281 -4.62 15.45 15.58
C GLU A 281 -3.18 15.79 16.01
N HIS A 282 -2.33 16.13 15.04
CA HIS A 282 -0.98 16.62 15.30
C HIS A 282 -1.05 18.02 15.92
N ILE A 283 -0.32 18.25 17.00
CA ILE A 283 -0.25 19.57 17.64
C ILE A 283 1.19 20.01 17.86
N SER A 284 1.42 21.33 17.81
CA SER A 284 2.71 21.93 18.09
C SER A 284 3.08 21.82 19.58
N GLU A 285 4.37 21.96 19.89
CA GLU A 285 4.83 22.01 21.30
C GLU A 285 4.16 23.15 22.08
N THR A 286 3.97 24.32 21.46
CA THR A 286 3.28 25.45 22.08
C THR A 286 1.84 25.09 22.46
N GLN A 287 1.08 24.47 21.55
CA GLN A 287 -0.28 24.01 21.84
C GLN A 287 -0.28 22.97 22.97
N ALA A 288 0.67 22.03 22.98
CA ALA A 288 0.78 21.06 24.07
C ALA A 288 1.05 21.74 25.43
N TYR A 289 1.96 22.71 25.47
CA TYR A 289 2.24 23.49 26.68
C TYR A 289 1.02 24.31 27.14
N ASP A 290 0.25 24.87 26.21
CA ASP A 290 -0.96 25.61 26.52
C ASP A 290 -2.06 24.68 27.08
N PHE A 291 -2.16 23.44 26.58
CA PHE A 291 -3.19 22.48 27.02
C PHE A 291 -2.92 21.86 28.39
N VAL A 292 -1.69 21.46 28.67
CA VAL A 292 -1.35 20.67 29.88
C VAL A 292 -0.28 21.30 30.77
N GLY A 293 0.32 22.41 30.36
CA GLY A 293 1.48 23.01 31.00
C GLY A 293 2.79 22.33 30.58
N GLN A 294 3.88 23.11 30.59
CA GLN A 294 5.21 22.65 30.16
C GLN A 294 5.68 21.41 30.92
N GLU A 295 5.49 21.36 32.24
CA GLU A 295 5.93 20.23 33.06
C GLU A 295 5.31 18.90 32.63
N ILE A 296 4.00 18.88 32.38
CA ILE A 296 3.29 17.64 32.00
C ILE A 296 3.64 17.24 30.57
N ALA A 297 3.68 18.20 29.64
CA ALA A 297 4.05 17.92 28.26
C ALA A 297 5.47 17.31 28.17
N GLU A 298 6.44 17.86 28.91
CA GLU A 298 7.81 17.31 28.97
C GLU A 298 7.85 15.90 29.58
N ARG A 299 6.96 15.59 30.54
CA ARG A 299 6.82 14.22 31.05
C ARG A 299 6.26 13.26 29.99
N VAL A 300 5.24 13.67 29.24
CA VAL A 300 4.69 12.89 28.12
C VAL A 300 5.76 12.64 27.05
N LYS A 301 6.57 13.66 26.74
CA LYS A 301 7.72 13.56 25.84
C LYS A 301 8.78 12.59 26.35
N ALA A 302 9.17 12.71 27.62
CA ALA A 302 10.23 11.90 28.22
C ALA A 302 9.91 10.39 28.29
N ILE A 303 8.63 10.02 28.30
CA ILE A 303 8.18 8.62 28.25
C ILE A 303 8.55 7.95 26.92
N ASN A 304 8.60 8.71 25.83
CA ASN A 304 8.87 8.18 24.50
C ASN A 304 10.25 8.62 24.01
N PRO A 305 11.26 7.71 24.01
CA PRO A 305 12.61 8.06 23.57
C PRO A 305 12.69 8.42 22.08
N TYR A 306 11.65 8.11 21.30
CA TYR A 306 11.56 8.42 19.87
C TYR A 306 10.66 9.62 19.58
N HIS A 307 10.26 10.39 20.60
CA HIS A 307 9.38 11.53 20.44
C HIS A 307 9.82 12.44 19.30
N SER A 308 8.89 12.68 18.39
CA SER A 308 9.03 13.59 17.25
C SER A 308 8.11 14.79 17.38
N HIS A 309 6.87 14.58 17.83
CA HIS A 309 5.87 15.62 18.06
C HIS A 309 4.76 15.10 18.98
N PHE A 310 3.86 16.01 19.38
CA PHE A 310 2.67 15.68 20.17
C PHE A 310 1.47 15.45 19.27
N CYS A 311 0.56 14.60 19.73
CA CYS A 311 -0.79 14.50 19.17
C CYS A 311 -1.82 14.61 20.28
N THR A 312 -2.99 15.13 19.92
CA THR A 312 -4.20 14.86 20.70
C THR A 312 -4.85 13.59 20.17
N MET A 313 -5.32 12.74 21.07
CA MET A 313 -6.06 11.51 20.79
C MET A 313 -7.40 11.60 21.51
N ASN A 314 -8.47 11.69 20.72
CA ASN A 314 -9.84 11.76 21.20
C ASN A 314 -10.40 10.35 21.34
N ILE A 315 -10.57 9.90 22.58
CA ILE A 315 -11.07 8.56 22.87
C ILE A 315 -12.57 8.67 23.16
N PRO A 316 -13.42 7.94 22.43
CA PRO A 316 -14.86 7.97 22.69
C PRO A 316 -15.20 7.44 24.08
N ASP A 317 -16.22 8.02 24.70
CA ASP A 317 -16.76 7.54 25.97
C ASP A 317 -17.31 6.12 25.85
N ARG A 318 -17.22 5.39 26.95
CA ARG A 318 -17.65 3.99 27.06
C ARG A 318 -19.15 3.83 26.82
N GLU A 319 -19.98 4.68 27.42
CA GLU A 319 -21.43 4.58 27.36
C GLU A 319 -21.99 5.32 26.14
N ASN A 320 -21.44 6.50 25.83
CA ASN A 320 -21.86 7.32 24.71
C ASN A 320 -20.69 7.68 23.80
N GLY A 321 -20.46 6.88 22.76
CA GLY A 321 -19.38 7.11 21.79
C GLY A 321 -19.43 8.44 21.04
N GLU A 322 -20.48 9.28 21.17
CA GLU A 322 -20.49 10.66 20.67
C GLU A 322 -19.70 11.62 21.57
N ILE A 323 -19.57 11.32 22.86
CA ILE A 323 -18.73 12.07 23.80
C ILE A 323 -17.29 11.63 23.57
N GLN A 324 -16.38 12.60 23.46
CA GLN A 324 -14.98 12.38 23.17
C GLN A 324 -14.13 12.95 24.30
N HIS A 325 -13.15 12.17 24.76
CA HIS A 325 -12.21 12.56 25.81
C HIS A 325 -10.83 12.77 25.20
N SER A 326 -10.30 13.98 25.31
CA SER A 326 -9.00 14.32 24.72
C SER A 326 -7.84 13.88 25.59
N HIS A 327 -6.86 13.25 24.97
CA HIS A 327 -5.64 12.79 25.61
C HIS A 327 -4.42 13.34 24.87
N LEU A 328 -3.40 13.77 25.61
CA LEU A 328 -2.12 14.15 25.02
C LEU A 328 -1.22 12.90 24.91
N ILE A 329 -0.73 12.63 23.70
CA ILE A 329 0.21 11.54 23.43
C ILE A 329 1.48 12.05 22.77
N SER A 330 2.54 11.25 22.90
CA SER A 330 3.81 11.44 22.22
C SER A 330 3.92 10.51 21.02
N TYR A 331 4.29 11.03 19.85
CA TYR A 331 4.39 10.29 18.59
C TYR A 331 5.86 10.08 18.15
N PRO A 332 6.21 8.93 17.53
CA PRO A 332 5.39 7.75 17.21
C PRO A 332 5.15 6.85 18.42
N PRO A 333 4.07 6.04 18.44
CA PRO A 333 3.88 4.99 19.44
C PRO A 333 5.13 4.09 19.56
N PRO A 334 5.61 3.79 20.78
CA PRO A 334 6.82 2.98 20.97
C PRO A 334 6.71 1.55 20.44
N CYS A 335 5.50 0.98 20.46
CA CYS A 335 5.20 -0.35 19.96
C CYS A 335 4.39 -0.24 18.67
N GLN A 336 4.93 -0.79 17.58
CA GLN A 336 4.26 -0.82 16.29
C GLN A 336 3.94 -2.26 15.87
N PRO A 337 2.72 -2.53 15.38
CA PRO A 337 2.29 -3.87 14.96
C PRO A 337 3.08 -4.36 13.74
N SER A 338 3.31 -5.68 13.63
CA SER A 338 4.15 -6.27 12.57
C SER A 338 3.41 -7.04 11.48
N SER A 339 2.15 -7.37 11.70
CA SER A 339 1.35 -8.22 10.80
C SER A 339 0.40 -7.41 9.92
N SER A 340 0.13 -7.93 8.72
CA SER A 340 -0.72 -7.29 7.69
C SER A 340 -2.19 -7.62 7.83
N PHE A 341 -2.57 -8.64 8.59
CA PHE A 341 -3.98 -9.00 8.84
C PHE A 341 -4.13 -9.49 10.27
N GLU A 342 -4.26 -8.54 11.20
CA GLU A 342 -4.32 -8.78 12.64
C GLU A 342 -5.01 -7.58 13.33
N ARG A 343 -5.06 -7.60 14.66
CA ARG A 343 -5.63 -6.50 15.47
C ARG A 343 -4.88 -5.18 15.36
N MET A 344 -3.70 -5.15 14.73
CA MET A 344 -2.87 -3.95 14.56
C MET A 344 -2.72 -3.12 15.86
N THR A 345 -2.60 -3.81 16.99
CA THR A 345 -2.64 -3.20 18.33
C THR A 345 -1.49 -2.22 18.53
N ARG A 346 -1.83 -1.02 18.99
CA ARG A 346 -0.92 0.02 19.47
C ARG A 346 -1.20 0.30 20.92
N THR A 347 -0.13 0.55 21.65
CA THR A 347 -0.23 0.92 23.05
C THR A 347 0.59 2.18 23.28
N VAL A 348 -0.03 3.18 23.90
CA VAL A 348 0.62 4.44 24.24
C VAL A 348 0.30 4.82 25.67
N GLN A 349 1.26 5.45 26.34
CA GLN A 349 0.96 6.19 27.57
C GLN A 349 0.50 7.58 27.16
N ALA A 350 -0.61 8.00 27.74
CA ALA A 350 -1.25 9.27 27.43
C ALA A 350 -1.49 10.07 28.72
N PHE A 351 -1.65 11.38 28.59
CA PHE A 351 -2.16 12.22 29.67
C PHE A 351 -3.60 12.59 29.37
N ASP A 352 -4.52 12.21 30.26
CA ASP A 352 -5.94 12.54 30.15
C ASP A 352 -6.17 13.99 30.60
N LEU A 353 -6.75 14.81 29.70
CA LEU A 353 -6.96 16.23 29.95
C LEU A 353 -8.10 16.50 30.94
N GLU A 354 -9.01 15.56 31.16
CA GLU A 354 -10.14 15.71 32.08
C GLU A 354 -9.76 15.27 33.49
N THR A 355 -9.29 14.03 33.64
CA THR A 355 -8.91 13.48 34.94
C THR A 355 -7.58 14.02 35.47
N LYS A 356 -6.74 14.59 34.58
CA LYS A 356 -5.37 15.05 34.86
C LYS A 356 -4.45 13.92 35.31
N GLU A 357 -4.69 12.71 34.83
CA GLU A 357 -3.91 11.51 35.15
C GLU A 357 -3.16 10.97 33.93
N PHE A 358 -2.07 10.24 34.20
CA PHE A 358 -1.40 9.44 33.17
C PHE A 358 -2.14 8.11 33.04
N VAL A 359 -2.55 7.80 31.82
CA VAL A 359 -3.32 6.59 31.48
C VAL A 359 -2.59 5.74 30.44
N PHE A 360 -3.02 4.49 30.32
CA PHE A 360 -2.57 3.58 29.29
C PHE A 360 -3.67 3.42 28.24
N VAL A 361 -3.36 3.77 27.00
CA VAL A 361 -4.29 3.66 25.88
C VAL A 361 -3.90 2.46 25.02
N LYS A 362 -4.90 1.66 24.66
CA LYS A 362 -4.78 0.52 23.77
C LYS A 362 -5.71 0.74 22.58
N ASP A 363 -5.12 1.05 21.44
CA ASP A 363 -5.80 1.19 20.16
C ASP A 363 -5.64 -0.11 19.37
N TYR A 364 -6.72 -0.69 18.87
CA TYR A 364 -6.69 -1.95 18.13
C TYR A 364 -7.93 -2.15 17.26
N TRP A 365 -7.74 -2.90 16.18
CA TRP A 365 -8.80 -3.48 15.37
C TRP A 365 -9.45 -4.63 16.10
N ARG A 366 -10.73 -4.46 16.45
CA ARG A 366 -11.54 -5.49 17.08
C ARG A 366 -12.09 -6.43 16.01
N ASP A 367 -12.04 -7.73 16.29
CA ASP A 367 -12.78 -8.72 15.51
C ASP A 367 -14.27 -8.53 15.77
N VAL A 368 -15.06 -8.35 14.71
CA VAL A 368 -16.51 -8.12 14.78
C VAL A 368 -17.28 -9.42 14.50
N ALA A 369 -16.61 -10.59 14.46
CA ALA A 369 -17.28 -11.87 14.50
C ALA A 369 -18.36 -11.87 15.60
N ALA A 370 -19.51 -12.48 15.31
CA ALA A 370 -20.79 -12.30 16.01
C ALA A 370 -20.81 -12.58 17.53
N GLU A 371 -19.67 -12.97 18.12
CA GLU A 371 -19.48 -13.34 19.52
C GLU A 371 -18.42 -12.50 20.24
N ALA A 372 -17.69 -11.62 19.56
CA ALA A 372 -16.67 -10.78 20.19
C ALA A 372 -17.33 -9.55 20.85
N GLU A 373 -17.42 -9.56 22.18
CA GLU A 373 -17.89 -8.40 22.97
C GLU A 373 -16.85 -7.26 22.94
N LYS A 374 -17.31 -6.01 23.05
CA LYS A 374 -16.39 -4.87 23.22
C LYS A 374 -15.64 -5.03 24.54
N GLU A 375 -14.35 -4.68 24.55
CA GLU A 375 -13.57 -4.75 25.79
C GLU A 375 -14.19 -3.91 26.91
N GLY A 376 -14.74 -2.73 26.59
CA GLY A 376 -15.48 -1.91 27.56
C GLY A 376 -16.72 -2.61 28.15
N ASP A 377 -17.44 -3.42 27.36
CA ASP A 377 -18.60 -4.20 27.84
C ASP A 377 -18.14 -5.35 28.75
N ILE A 378 -17.02 -5.99 28.42
CA ILE A 378 -16.39 -7.01 29.27
C ILE A 378 -16.01 -6.40 30.63
N TYR A 379 -15.39 -5.22 30.64
CA TYR A 379 -15.10 -4.51 31.90
C TYR A 379 -16.39 -4.22 32.69
N THR A 380 -17.51 -3.91 32.01
CA THR A 380 -18.81 -3.63 32.69
C THR A 380 -19.28 -4.88 33.41
N LEU A 381 -19.14 -6.02 32.75
CA LEU A 381 -19.49 -7.30 33.32
C LEU A 381 -18.61 -7.65 34.52
N LEU A 382 -17.30 -7.42 34.44
CA LEU A 382 -16.34 -7.70 35.52
C LEU A 382 -16.59 -6.82 36.75
N GLU A 383 -16.81 -5.53 36.54
CA GLU A 383 -17.14 -4.55 37.60
C GLU A 383 -18.45 -4.92 38.30
N LYS A 384 -19.50 -5.25 37.52
CA LYS A 384 -20.80 -5.70 38.04
C LYS A 384 -20.68 -6.93 38.93
N HIS A 385 -19.75 -7.84 38.63
CA HIS A 385 -19.50 -9.04 39.43
C HIS A 385 -18.47 -8.83 40.56
N ASN A 386 -17.98 -7.60 40.75
CA ASN A 386 -16.98 -7.24 41.75
C ASN A 386 -15.71 -8.10 41.65
N ILE A 387 -15.26 -8.41 40.42
CA ILE A 387 -14.03 -9.17 40.21
C ILE A 387 -12.83 -8.32 40.68
N PRO A 388 -12.03 -8.81 41.65
CA PRO A 388 -10.91 -8.04 42.20
C PRO A 388 -9.69 -8.08 41.27
N ASN A 389 -8.77 -7.13 41.46
CA ASN A 389 -7.46 -7.05 40.79
C ASN A 389 -7.51 -6.90 39.26
N ILE A 390 -8.58 -6.30 38.72
CA ILE A 390 -8.63 -5.84 37.33
C ILE A 390 -8.08 -4.41 37.23
N ALA A 391 -7.50 -4.06 36.09
CA ALA A 391 -7.12 -2.67 35.83
C ALA A 391 -8.39 -1.80 35.78
N PRO A 392 -8.38 -0.57 36.32
CA PRO A 392 -9.49 0.36 36.10
C PRO A 392 -9.65 0.63 34.60
N PHE A 393 -10.88 0.57 34.11
CA PHE A 393 -11.21 0.96 32.74
C PHE A 393 -11.67 2.42 32.75
N GLY A 394 -10.99 3.26 31.98
CA GLY A 394 -11.39 4.66 31.77
C GLY A 394 -12.37 4.77 30.62
N ASN A 395 -11.96 5.51 29.59
CA ASN A 395 -12.73 5.73 28.36
C ASN A 395 -12.40 4.64 27.32
N GLY A 396 -13.33 4.39 26.39
CA GLY A 396 -13.06 3.51 25.25
C GLY A 396 -14.32 3.04 24.53
N ASN A 397 -14.34 3.23 23.21
CA ASN A 397 -15.35 2.70 22.30
C ASN A 397 -14.76 2.53 20.89
N ASP A 398 -15.58 2.07 19.95
CA ASP A 398 -15.19 2.03 18.55
C ASP A 398 -14.99 3.47 18.03
N ILE A 399 -13.91 3.68 17.28
CA ILE A 399 -13.67 4.95 16.57
C ILE A 399 -14.80 5.13 15.55
N GLN A 400 -15.42 6.31 15.55
CA GLN A 400 -16.52 6.60 14.63
C GLN A 400 -16.03 6.74 13.18
N CYS A 401 -15.79 5.63 12.51
CA CYS A 401 -15.55 5.58 11.08
C CYS A 401 -16.87 5.25 10.37
N LYS A 402 -17.56 6.26 9.83
CA LYS A 402 -18.78 6.06 9.03
C LYS A 402 -18.54 5.15 7.81
N VAL A 403 -17.29 5.05 7.34
CA VAL A 403 -16.88 4.17 6.22
C VAL A 403 -17.01 2.70 6.58
N CYS A 404 -16.64 2.29 7.80
CA CYS A 404 -16.65 0.87 8.20
C CYS A 404 -18.00 0.39 8.78
N SER A 405 -18.85 1.30 9.25
CA SER A 405 -20.11 0.94 9.92
C SER A 405 -21.17 0.28 9.02
N LYS A 406 -21.01 0.31 7.69
CA LYS A 406 -21.90 -0.35 6.72
C LYS A 406 -21.48 -1.78 6.38
N ASP A 407 -20.29 -2.22 6.81
CA ASP A 407 -19.64 -3.45 6.33
C ASP A 407 -20.32 -4.76 6.77
N SER A 408 -21.31 -4.71 7.67
CA SER A 408 -21.98 -5.92 8.17
C SER A 408 -23.20 -6.38 7.35
N GLU A 409 -23.81 -5.51 6.53
CA GLU A 409 -25.05 -5.83 5.79
C GLU A 409 -24.86 -6.04 4.28
N ASP A 410 -23.77 -5.56 3.68
CA ASP A 410 -23.58 -5.65 2.24
C ASP A 410 -22.90 -6.99 1.84
N SER A 411 -23.65 -7.84 1.13
CA SER A 411 -23.17 -9.18 0.73
C SER A 411 -21.96 -9.15 -0.20
N VAL A 412 -21.69 -8.02 -0.85
CA VAL A 412 -20.58 -7.81 -1.79
C VAL A 412 -19.22 -7.79 -1.08
N LEU A 413 -19.19 -7.47 0.21
CA LEU A 413 -17.96 -7.29 0.99
C LEU A 413 -17.55 -8.52 1.80
N ARG A 414 -18.22 -9.65 1.63
CA ARG A 414 -17.85 -10.90 2.30
C ARG A 414 -16.79 -11.63 1.48
N PRO A 415 -15.73 -12.18 2.11
CA PRO A 415 -14.86 -13.14 1.45
C PRO A 415 -15.70 -14.25 0.83
N VAL A 416 -15.50 -14.53 -0.45
CA VAL A 416 -16.22 -15.57 -1.20
C VAL A 416 -15.72 -16.95 -0.78
#